data_AF-A0AB35FYI4-F1
#
_entry.id   AF-A0AB35FYI4-F1
#
_cell.length_a   1.000
_cell.length_b   1.000
_cell.length_c   1.000
_cell.angle_alpha   90.00
_cell.angle_beta   90.00
_cell.angle_gamma   90.00
#
_symmetry.space_group_name_H-M   'P 1'
#
loop_
_entity.id
_entity.type
_entity.pdbx_description
1 polymer ?
#
loop_
_entity_poly.entity_id
_entity_poly.type
_entity_poly.pdbx_seq_one_letter_code
_entity_poly.pdbx_strand_id
1 'polypeptide(L)' 'MTKKELFNLMTTYNSRSASLKFYDMADRYILTIGDHHFDLNDHTAENLIVDLKDNTFATITDHNGHKSAKITK' A
#
# COMPACT_ATOMS: atom_id res chain seq x y z
N MET A 1 -4.09 8.53 4.18
CA MET A 1 -3.44 7.45 4.94
C MET A 1 -1.95 7.72 4.96
N THR A 2 -1.36 7.70 6.15
CA THR A 2 0.06 7.95 6.39
C THR A 2 0.82 6.65 6.62
N LYS A 3 2.15 6.68 6.49
CA LYS A 3 3.04 5.57 6.87
C LYS A 3 2.76 5.06 8.31
N LYS A 4 2.52 5.96 9.26
CA LYS A 4 2.25 5.60 10.67
C LYS A 4 0.95 4.81 10.80
N GLU A 5 -0.11 5.23 10.11
CA GLU A 5 -1.39 4.52 10.10
C GLU A 5 -1.23 3.13 9.47
N LEU A 6 -0.50 3.02 8.35
CA LEU A 6 -0.20 1.74 7.72
C LEU A 6 0.50 0.77 8.69
N PHE A 7 1.56 1.21 9.37
CA PHE A 7 2.28 0.37 10.34
C PHE A 7 1.45 0.02 11.58
N ASN A 8 0.59 0.93 12.02
CA ASN A 8 -0.38 0.63 13.08
C ASN A 8 -1.34 -0.48 12.62
N LEU A 9 -1.92 -0.38 11.43
CA LEU A 9 -2.79 -1.45 10.89
C LEU A 9 -2.04 -2.77 10.71
N MET A 10 -0.82 -2.75 10.18
CA MET A 10 0.02 -3.95 10.09
C MET A 10 0.24 -4.60 11.45
N THR A 11 0.44 -3.79 12.50
CA THR A 11 0.60 -4.29 13.86
C THR A 11 -0.72 -4.80 14.44
N THR A 12 -1.83 -4.09 14.23
CA THR A 12 -3.19 -4.50 14.66
C THR A 12 -3.60 -5.83 14.04
N TYR A 13 -3.32 -6.03 12.75
CA TYR A 13 -3.63 -7.26 12.03
C TYR A 13 -2.52 -8.32 12.12
N ASN A 14 -1.50 -8.08 12.96
CA ASN A 14 -0.34 -8.95 13.13
C ASN A 14 0.31 -9.39 11.81
N SER A 15 0.27 -8.52 10.80
CA SER A 15 0.83 -8.78 9.48
C SER A 15 2.21 -8.16 9.35
N ARG A 16 3.17 -8.94 8.86
CA ARG A 16 4.53 -8.49 8.55
C ARG A 16 4.66 -7.90 7.16
N SER A 17 3.61 -7.98 6.35
CA SER A 17 3.63 -7.44 4.99
C SER A 17 2.33 -6.75 4.64
N ALA A 18 2.45 -5.69 3.83
CA ALA A 18 1.31 -5.04 3.22
C ALA A 18 1.59 -4.87 1.72
N SER A 19 0.55 -4.90 0.90
CA SER A 19 0.65 -4.63 -0.53
C SER A 19 -0.41 -3.66 -0.97
N LEU A 20 0.01 -2.59 -1.62
CA LEU A 20 -0.84 -1.63 -2.29
C LEU A 20 -0.76 -1.88 -3.78
N LYS A 21 -1.89 -2.17 -4.41
CA LYS A 21 -1.99 -2.38 -5.85
C LYS A 21 -3.17 -1.62 -6.43
N PHE A 22 -3.02 -1.11 -7.64
CA PHE A 22 -4.15 -0.63 -8.41
C PHE A 22 -4.87 -1.82 -9.06
N TYR A 23 -6.20 -1.81 -8.99
CA TYR A 23 -7.03 -2.81 -9.63
C TYR A 23 -7.81 -2.16 -10.76
N ASP A 24 -7.35 -2.36 -12.00
CA ASP A 24 -7.95 -1.77 -13.20
C ASP A 24 -9.45 -2.12 -13.34
N MET A 25 -9.86 -3.32 -12.90
CA MET A 25 -11.27 -3.74 -12.93
C MET A 25 -12.17 -2.95 -11.96
N ALA A 26 -11.60 -2.44 -10.87
CA ALA A 26 -12.32 -1.72 -9.82
C ALA A 26 -12.04 -0.21 -9.84
N ASP A 27 -11.13 0.22 -10.72
CA ASP A 27 -10.62 1.58 -10.90
C ASP A 27 -10.25 2.24 -9.55
N ARG A 28 -9.53 1.49 -8.72
CA ARG A 28 -9.14 1.92 -7.37
C ARG A 28 -7.90 1.22 -6.86
N TYR A 29 -7.26 1.85 -5.88
CA TYR A 29 -6.18 1.22 -5.13
C TYR A 29 -6.73 0.36 -4.00
N ILE A 30 -6.18 -0.85 -3.87
CA ILE A 30 -6.49 -1.76 -2.77
C ILE A 30 -5.21 -1.99 -1.97
N LEU A 31 -5.27 -1.63 -0.69
CA LEU A 31 -4.27 -1.96 0.29
C LEU A 31 -4.64 -3.27 0.99
N THR A 32 -3.79 -4.26 0.85
CA THR A 32 -3.93 -5.57 1.50
C THR A 32 -2.95 -5.68 2.65
N ILE A 33 -3.43 -6.05 3.83
CA ILE A 33 -2.64 -6.27 5.05
C ILE A 33 -3.07 -7.61 5.65
N GLY A 34 -2.27 -8.66 5.43
CA GLY A 34 -2.70 -10.02 5.78
C GLY A 34 -3.96 -10.39 4.98
N ASP A 35 -5.03 -10.79 5.67
CA ASP A 35 -6.34 -11.10 5.08
C ASP A 35 -7.26 -9.87 4.91
N HIS A 36 -6.83 -8.70 5.38
CA HIS A 36 -7.64 -7.48 5.35
C HIS A 36 -7.36 -6.64 4.11
N HIS A 37 -8.42 -6.09 3.51
CA HIS A 37 -8.35 -5.25 2.33
C HIS A 37 -8.98 -3.89 2.63
N PHE A 38 -8.34 -2.82 2.17
CA PHE A 38 -8.81 -1.45 2.31
C PHE A 38 -8.81 -0.77 0.95
N ASP A 39 -9.96 -0.22 0.57
CA ASP A 39 -10.06 0.63 -0.61
C ASP A 39 -9.46 2.00 -0.30
N LEU A 40 -8.53 2.43 -1.15
CA LEU A 40 -7.91 3.74 -1.10
C LEU A 40 -8.24 4.49 -2.39
N ASN A 41 -8.51 5.78 -2.25
CA ASN A 41 -8.57 6.67 -3.40
C ASN A 41 -7.15 6.94 -3.94
N ASP A 42 -7.08 7.36 -5.20
CA ASP A 42 -5.83 7.57 -5.92
C ASP A 42 -4.90 8.54 -5.21
N HIS A 43 -5.43 9.69 -4.78
CA HIS A 43 -4.62 10.72 -4.11
C HIS A 43 -3.99 10.20 -2.81
N THR A 44 -4.71 9.38 -2.04
CA THR A 44 -4.17 8.77 -0.82
C THR A 44 -3.13 7.72 -1.11
N ALA A 45 -3.39 6.87 -2.11
CA ALA A 45 -2.47 5.81 -2.50
C ALA A 45 -1.17 6.38 -3.06
N GLU A 46 -1.23 7.40 -3.91
CA GLU A 46 -0.07 8.09 -4.46
C GLU A 46 0.77 8.75 -3.38
N ASN A 47 0.14 9.49 -2.45
CA ASN A 47 0.86 10.08 -1.32
C ASN A 47 1.55 9.00 -0.47
N LEU A 48 0.88 7.87 -0.22
CA LEU A 48 1.47 6.76 0.52
C LEU A 48 2.65 6.14 -0.23
N ILE A 49 2.56 5.99 -1.56
CA ILE A 49 3.64 5.47 -2.41
C ILE A 49 4.85 6.41 -2.37
N VAL A 50 4.62 7.73 -2.46
CA VAL A 50 5.67 8.74 -2.37
C VAL A 50 6.34 8.69 -0.99
N ASP A 51 5.57 8.66 0.09
CA ASP A 51 6.08 8.54 1.46
C ASP A 51 6.90 7.26 1.69
N LEU A 52 6.52 6.17 1.01
CA LEU A 52 7.19 4.87 1.13
C LEU A 52 8.42 4.75 0.22
N LYS A 53 8.51 5.53 -0.87
CA LYS A 53 9.54 5.41 -1.91
C LYS A 53 10.97 5.44 -1.38
N ASP A 54 11.24 6.28 -0.37
CA ASP A 54 12.59 6.45 0.19
C ASP A 54 12.93 5.45 1.30
N ASN A 55 12.07 4.45 1.55
CA ASN A 55 12.27 3.50 2.64
C ASN A 55 12.72 2.12 2.10
N THR A 56 13.76 1.55 2.72
CA THR A 56 14.30 0.23 2.36
C THR A 56 13.34 -0.93 2.55
N PHE A 57 12.32 -0.77 3.40
CA PHE A 57 11.30 -1.78 3.67
C PHE A 57 10.11 -1.72 2.69
N ALA A 58 10.12 -0.80 1.74
CA ALA A 58 9.08 -0.67 0.72
C ALA A 58 9.69 -0.84 -0.68
N THR A 59 9.13 -1.76 -1.45
CA THR A 59 9.46 -1.94 -2.86
C THR A 59 8.33 -1.34 -3.69
N ILE A 60 8.64 -0.28 -4.43
CA ILE A 60 7.71 0.31 -5.39
C ILE A 60 7.93 -0.35 -6.75
N THR A 61 6.84 -0.77 -7.37
CA THR A 61 6.81 -1.40 -8.70
C THR A 61 5.81 -0.64 -9.55
N ASP A 62 6.03 -0.57 -10.86
CA ASP A 62 5.05 -0.02 -11.80
C ASP A 62 4.43 -1.18 -12.56
N HIS A 63 3.11 -1.22 -12.63
CA HIS A 63 2.38 -2.19 -13.43
C HIS A 63 1.29 -1.48 -14.21
N ASN A 64 1.33 -1.58 -15.53
CA ASN A 64 0.37 -0.94 -16.43
C ASN A 64 0.25 0.59 -16.25
N GLY A 65 1.35 1.26 -15.86
CA GLY A 65 1.34 2.71 -15.59
C GLY A 65 0.80 3.10 -14.22
N HIS A 66 0.42 2.12 -13.39
CA HIS A 66 -0.01 2.33 -12.02
C HIS A 66 1.05 1.85 -11.04
N LYS A 67 1.45 2.75 -10.13
CA LYS A 67 2.44 2.44 -9.10
C LYS A 67 1.83 1.55 -8.03
N SER A 68 2.51 0.45 -7.73
CA SER A 68 2.18 -0.48 -6.65
C SER A 68 3.29 -0.46 -5.61
N ALA A 69 2.95 -0.65 -4.34
CA ALA A 69 3.92 -0.73 -3.25
C ALA A 69 3.80 -2.06 -2.51
N LYS A 70 4.93 -2.73 -2.28
CA LYS A 70 5.00 -3.87 -1.37
C LYS A 70 5.83 -3.47 -0.15
N ILE A 71 5.24 -3.58 1.02
CA ILE A 71 5.83 -3.21 2.30
C ILE A 71 6.12 -4.49 3.07
N THR A 72 7.32 -4.62 3.62
CA THR A 72 7.74 -5.74 4.47
C THR A 72 8.40 -5.21 5.73
N LYS A 73 7.83 -5.53 6.88
CA LYS A 73 8.31 -5.13 8.22
C LYS A 73 9.31 -6.14 8.78
#